data_AF-A0A413PZL9-F1
#
_entry.id   AF-A0A413PZL9-F1
#
_cell.length_a   1.000
_cell.length_b   1.000
_cell.length_c   1.000
_cell.angle_alpha   90.00
_cell.angle_beta   90.00
_cell.angle_gamma   90.00
#
_symmetry.space_group_name_H-M   'P 1'
#
loop_
_entity.id
_entity.type
_entity.pdbx_description
1 polymer ?
#
loop_
_entity_poly.entity_id
_entity_poly.type
_entity_poly.pdbx_seq_one_letter_code
_entity_poly.pdbx_strand_id
1 'polypeptide(L)'
;MEDKSHEVVMAISNAARYMDPFFKLTAMGTVLLLQYFARMVKERKLKVTEFTDFQKFLKATDGKYDIMNVPEIPEGQLTEELDTLGIHYMIMPDLEKNDGMIQVAVYQPDRDNFGAWYQRHIMSRMTGGEKELQELKNLTSGKTTIVSFPLEDEEETIQEDFTSMGINYSQLPDLHVGDGEIQIVVANADLPKVESWYKLYRNDLLNEGVTDIPDMKKMSMDNYMQTGQQTEAEYIDTAAPELKAANAKYEGKEKGEIEHQIETVERNAMRQESSTAYLRYIRDPEYIPISIDRRTLVENSNVINKDGLERYNQFSCRIPGTYGKNEKQLVIPDEQVFRKTNGSYIAFLRKDEAPFVFDVVTKQVDHEIRKLTGEEFVKQYFDEVDKTAENKVTSLQKYKAKSKDLSDLKVKIPTPPIKSK
;
A
#
# COMPACT_ATOMS: atom_id res chain seq x y z
N MET A 1 -13.35 -6.11 -36.73
CA MET A 1 -13.22 -5.49 -35.39
C MET A 1 -13.35 -6.53 -34.28
N GLU A 2 -14.15 -7.59 -34.44
CA GLU A 2 -14.27 -8.70 -33.46
C GLU A 2 -13.00 -9.56 -33.29
N ASP A 3 -12.20 -9.73 -34.34
CA ASP A 3 -11.04 -10.63 -34.34
C ASP A 3 -9.90 -10.16 -33.41
N LYS A 4 -9.65 -8.83 -33.36
CA LYS A 4 -8.63 -8.23 -32.48
C LYS A 4 -9.05 -8.17 -31.01
N SER A 5 -10.35 -8.05 -30.72
CA SER A 5 -10.87 -8.19 -29.35
C SER A 5 -10.74 -9.62 -28.85
N HIS A 6 -10.89 -10.62 -29.73
CA HIS A 6 -10.69 -12.02 -29.40
C HIS A 6 -9.22 -12.34 -29.09
N GLU A 7 -8.27 -11.77 -29.84
CA GLU A 7 -6.83 -11.88 -29.56
C GLU A 7 -6.46 -11.25 -28.21
N VAL A 8 -6.99 -10.06 -27.90
CA VAL A 8 -6.73 -9.38 -26.62
C VAL A 8 -7.33 -10.16 -25.46
N VAL A 9 -8.57 -10.66 -25.59
CA VAL A 9 -9.21 -11.52 -24.58
C VAL A 9 -8.47 -12.85 -24.43
N MET A 10 -7.97 -13.46 -25.51
CA MET A 10 -7.16 -14.69 -25.45
C MET A 10 -5.77 -14.45 -24.86
N ALA A 11 -5.11 -13.33 -25.18
CA ALA A 11 -3.82 -12.96 -24.61
C ALA A 11 -3.95 -12.72 -23.10
N ILE A 12 -5.04 -12.06 -22.69
CA ILE A 12 -5.36 -11.85 -21.28
C ILE A 12 -5.78 -13.15 -20.57
N SER A 13 -6.60 -14.01 -21.21
CA SER A 13 -6.97 -15.33 -20.71
C SER A 13 -5.75 -16.25 -20.56
N ASN A 14 -4.81 -16.19 -21.50
CA ASN A 14 -3.54 -16.92 -21.43
C ASN A 14 -2.63 -16.34 -20.34
N ALA A 15 -2.51 -15.02 -20.22
CA ALA A 15 -1.77 -14.37 -19.13
C ALA A 15 -2.32 -14.76 -17.75
N ALA A 16 -3.64 -14.80 -17.61
CA ALA A 16 -4.32 -15.19 -16.38
C ALA A 16 -4.19 -16.70 -16.09
N ARG A 17 -4.06 -17.56 -17.11
CA ARG A 17 -3.66 -18.99 -16.94
C ARG A 17 -2.24 -19.19 -16.42
N TYR A 18 -1.35 -18.22 -16.60
CA TYR A 18 0.01 -18.25 -16.04
C TYR A 18 0.08 -17.75 -14.59
N MET A 19 -1.05 -17.32 -14.00
CA MET A 19 -1.14 -17.10 -12.55
C MET A 19 -1.05 -18.46 -11.87
N ASP A 20 0.09 -18.70 -11.23
CA ASP A 20 0.32 -19.86 -10.40
C ASP A 20 -0.73 -19.89 -9.28
N PRO A 21 -1.55 -20.93 -9.14
CA PRO A 21 -2.55 -21.05 -8.07
C PRO A 21 -1.94 -20.95 -6.66
N PHE A 22 -0.62 -21.10 -6.54
CA PHE A 22 0.14 -21.00 -5.30
C PHE A 22 0.73 -19.61 -5.03
N PHE A 23 0.45 -18.60 -5.86
CA PHE A 23 0.93 -17.23 -5.63
C PHE A 23 0.22 -16.60 -4.42
N LYS A 24 0.98 -16.33 -3.35
CA LYS A 24 0.45 -15.76 -2.11
C LYS A 24 0.27 -14.26 -2.27
N LEU A 25 -0.89 -13.83 -2.76
CA LEU A 25 -1.32 -12.43 -2.70
C LEU A 25 -1.62 -12.08 -1.23
N THR A 26 -0.61 -11.58 -0.51
CA THR A 26 -0.74 -11.32 0.93
C THR A 26 -1.23 -9.92 1.30
N ALA A 27 -1.21 -8.96 0.37
CA ALA A 27 -1.55 -7.56 0.62
C ALA A 27 -2.69 -7.07 -0.28
N MET A 28 -3.69 -6.41 0.32
CA MET A 28 -4.85 -5.85 -0.40
C MET A 28 -4.47 -4.80 -1.44
N GLY A 29 -3.38 -4.05 -1.20
CA GLY A 29 -2.88 -3.05 -2.15
C GLY A 29 -2.45 -3.70 -3.47
N THR A 30 -1.73 -4.82 -3.40
CA THR A 30 -1.26 -5.55 -4.59
C THR A 30 -2.42 -6.10 -5.43
N VAL A 31 -3.51 -6.52 -4.79
CA VAL A 31 -4.72 -6.99 -5.48
C VAL A 31 -5.44 -5.83 -6.16
N LEU A 32 -5.58 -4.70 -5.46
CA LEU A 32 -6.15 -3.48 -6.02
C LEU A 32 -5.39 -3.08 -7.29
N LEU A 33 -4.06 -3.12 -7.22
CA LEU A 33 -3.17 -2.79 -8.33
C LEU A 33 -3.28 -3.76 -9.51
N LEU A 34 -3.36 -5.08 -9.25
CA LEU A 34 -3.62 -6.07 -10.29
C LEU A 34 -4.97 -5.88 -10.97
N GLN A 35 -6.03 -5.59 -10.19
CA GLN A 35 -7.35 -5.29 -10.74
C GLN A 35 -7.31 -4.02 -11.59
N TYR A 36 -6.62 -2.97 -11.12
CA TYR A 36 -6.45 -1.72 -11.84
C TYR A 36 -5.77 -1.95 -13.20
N PHE A 37 -4.61 -2.62 -13.23
CA PHE A 37 -3.91 -2.90 -14.48
C PHE A 37 -4.72 -3.80 -15.42
N ALA A 38 -5.42 -4.81 -14.91
CA ALA A 38 -6.29 -5.64 -15.73
C ALA A 38 -7.38 -4.82 -16.45
N ARG A 39 -7.98 -3.85 -15.74
CA ARG A 39 -8.96 -2.92 -16.34
C ARG A 39 -8.30 -1.99 -17.35
N MET A 40 -7.10 -1.49 -17.09
CA MET A 40 -6.39 -0.63 -18.03
C MET A 40 -5.98 -1.35 -19.31
N VAL A 41 -5.61 -2.64 -19.24
CA VAL A 41 -5.40 -3.46 -20.43
C VAL A 41 -6.71 -3.62 -21.22
N LYS A 42 -7.83 -3.87 -20.54
CA LYS A 42 -9.16 -3.98 -21.16
C LYS A 42 -9.58 -2.70 -21.87
N GLU A 43 -9.32 -1.54 -21.26
CA GLU A 43 -9.55 -0.21 -21.86
C GLU A 43 -8.47 0.20 -22.89
N ARG A 44 -7.48 -0.67 -23.14
CA ARG A 44 -6.34 -0.43 -24.06
C ARG A 44 -5.49 0.79 -23.68
N LYS A 45 -5.48 1.12 -22.39
CA LYS A 45 -4.66 2.17 -21.79
C LYS A 45 -3.30 1.67 -21.31
N LEU A 46 -3.21 0.36 -21.06
CA LEU A 46 -1.98 -0.35 -20.73
C LEU A 46 -1.73 -1.48 -21.73
N LYS A 47 -0.47 -1.76 -22.06
CA LYS A 47 -0.11 -2.92 -22.89
C LYS A 47 -0.25 -4.19 -22.08
N VAL A 48 -0.56 -5.29 -22.78
CA VAL A 48 -0.61 -6.62 -22.16
C VAL A 48 0.74 -7.00 -21.54
N THR A 49 1.85 -6.61 -22.18
CA THR A 49 3.21 -6.90 -21.71
C THR A 49 3.48 -6.27 -20.34
N GLU A 50 3.12 -5.00 -20.16
CA GLU A 50 3.30 -4.27 -18.90
C GLU A 50 2.56 -4.95 -17.74
N PHE A 51 1.33 -5.42 -17.98
CA PHE A 51 0.60 -6.20 -17.00
C PHE A 51 1.26 -7.55 -16.70
N THR A 52 1.69 -8.29 -17.73
CA THR A 52 2.34 -9.58 -17.53
C THR A 52 3.70 -9.47 -16.84
N ASP A 53 4.44 -8.40 -17.08
CA ASP A 53 5.74 -8.16 -16.47
C ASP A 53 5.57 -7.83 -14.98
N PHE A 54 4.52 -7.08 -14.62
CA PHE A 54 4.14 -6.89 -13.22
C PHE A 54 3.81 -8.20 -12.51
N GLN A 55 3.05 -9.09 -13.16
CA GLN A 55 2.76 -10.42 -12.59
C GLN A 55 4.02 -11.26 -12.38
N LYS A 56 4.98 -11.23 -13.32
CA LYS A 56 6.27 -11.94 -13.18
C LYS A 56 7.09 -11.35 -12.05
N PHE A 57 7.13 -10.02 -11.94
CA PHE A 57 7.83 -9.33 -10.86
C PHE A 57 7.25 -9.70 -9.49
N LEU A 58 5.93 -9.66 -9.34
CA LEU A 58 5.24 -10.11 -8.12
C LEU A 58 5.62 -11.56 -7.76
N LYS A 59 5.66 -12.46 -8.75
CA LYS A 59 6.08 -13.87 -8.55
C LYS A 59 7.52 -13.99 -8.08
N ALA A 60 8.44 -13.25 -8.69
CA ALA A 60 9.85 -13.27 -8.35
C ALA A 60 10.13 -12.72 -6.94
N THR A 61 9.30 -11.77 -6.49
CA THR A 61 9.49 -11.05 -5.22
C THR A 61 8.63 -11.56 -4.07
N ASP A 62 7.77 -12.57 -4.29
CA ASP A 62 6.77 -13.01 -3.29
C ASP A 62 5.89 -11.83 -2.81
N GLY A 63 5.63 -10.86 -3.70
CA GLY A 63 4.87 -9.64 -3.40
C GLY A 63 5.54 -8.69 -2.41
N LYS A 64 6.86 -8.81 -2.15
CA LYS A 64 7.60 -7.97 -1.21
C LYS A 64 8.34 -6.85 -1.92
N TYR A 65 7.67 -5.75 -2.19
CA TYR A 65 8.26 -4.60 -2.87
C TYR A 65 7.81 -3.29 -2.24
N ASP A 66 8.52 -2.22 -2.57
CA ASP A 66 8.13 -0.84 -2.29
C ASP A 66 7.93 -0.10 -3.62
N ILE A 67 6.92 0.75 -3.73
CA ILE A 67 6.76 1.66 -4.88
C ILE A 67 7.45 2.97 -4.52
N MET A 68 8.39 3.39 -5.35
CA MET A 68 9.19 4.60 -5.16
C MET A 68 8.99 5.56 -6.33
N ASN A 69 8.69 6.82 -6.05
CA ASN A 69 8.76 7.92 -7.00
C ASN A 69 10.22 8.30 -7.24
N VAL A 70 10.67 8.21 -8.48
CA VAL A 70 12.03 8.56 -8.88
C VAL A 70 11.99 9.79 -9.78
N PRO A 71 12.68 10.89 -9.43
CA PRO A 71 12.79 12.06 -10.30
C PRO A 71 13.25 11.67 -11.70
N GLU A 72 12.64 12.25 -12.74
CA GLU A 72 12.81 11.84 -14.12
C GLU A 72 14.28 11.57 -14.50
N ILE A 73 14.52 10.45 -15.17
CA ILE A 73 15.82 10.00 -15.68
C ILE A 73 15.57 9.14 -16.92
N PRO A 74 16.42 9.19 -17.97
CA PRO A 74 16.25 8.31 -19.12
C PRO A 74 16.15 6.84 -18.68
N GLU A 75 15.10 6.12 -19.10
CA GLU A 75 14.85 4.73 -18.67
C GLU A 75 16.05 3.79 -18.92
N GLY A 76 16.79 4.01 -20.01
CA GLY A 76 18.01 3.26 -20.32
C GLY A 76 19.12 3.49 -19.30
N GLN A 77 19.27 4.72 -18.81
CA GLN A 77 20.23 5.06 -17.77
C GLN A 77 19.80 4.47 -16.41
N LEU A 78 18.52 4.62 -16.04
CA LEU A 78 17.96 4.00 -14.84
C LEU A 78 18.24 2.50 -14.82
N THR A 79 17.98 1.84 -15.94
CA THR A 79 18.15 0.39 -16.07
C THR A 79 19.60 -0.02 -15.92
N GLU A 80 20.52 0.64 -16.63
CA GLU A 80 21.95 0.36 -16.53
C GLU A 80 22.48 0.52 -15.10
N GLU A 81 22.07 1.59 -14.41
CA GLU A 81 22.52 1.89 -13.05
C GLU A 81 21.98 0.89 -12.01
N LEU A 82 20.69 0.54 -12.08
CA LEU A 82 20.07 -0.42 -11.14
C LEU A 82 20.55 -1.85 -11.38
N ASP A 83 20.69 -2.28 -12.64
CA ASP A 83 21.21 -3.60 -13.00
C ASP A 83 22.65 -3.78 -12.54
N THR A 84 23.49 -2.74 -12.69
CA THR A 84 24.88 -2.76 -12.23
C THR A 84 24.99 -2.96 -10.72
N LEU A 85 24.00 -2.47 -9.97
CA LEU A 85 23.91 -2.63 -8.52
C LEU A 85 23.24 -3.94 -8.09
N GLY A 86 22.77 -4.76 -9.04
CA GLY A 86 22.07 -6.01 -8.77
C GLY A 86 20.73 -5.82 -8.06
N ILE A 87 20.09 -4.66 -8.26
CA ILE A 87 18.80 -4.34 -7.67
C ILE A 87 17.71 -5.05 -8.49
N HIS A 88 16.82 -5.78 -7.84
CA HIS A 88 15.64 -6.36 -8.47
C HIS A 88 14.51 -5.34 -8.44
N TYR A 89 14.09 -4.87 -9.61
CA TYR A 89 13.08 -3.83 -9.73
C TYR A 89 12.17 -4.06 -10.94
N MET A 90 11.11 -3.25 -11.00
CA MET A 90 10.30 -3.06 -12.18
C MET A 90 9.97 -1.57 -12.32
N ILE A 91 10.17 -1.02 -13.52
CA ILE A 91 9.61 0.28 -13.87
C ILE A 91 8.10 0.09 -14.02
N MET A 92 7.34 0.79 -13.19
CA MET A 92 5.89 0.73 -13.18
C MET A 92 5.32 1.51 -14.38
N PRO A 93 4.12 1.16 -14.85
CA PRO A 93 3.44 2.00 -15.83
C PRO A 93 3.29 3.43 -15.32
N ASP A 94 3.65 4.41 -16.13
CA ASP A 94 3.45 5.81 -15.78
C ASP A 94 1.97 6.18 -15.93
N LEU A 95 1.34 6.55 -14.82
CA LEU A 95 -0.07 6.94 -14.76
C LEU A 95 -0.30 8.44 -14.89
N GLU A 96 0.74 9.28 -14.73
CA GLU A 96 0.70 10.74 -14.92
C GLU A 96 2.00 11.25 -15.54
N LYS A 97 2.00 11.35 -16.87
CA LYS A 97 3.21 11.62 -17.65
C LYS A 97 3.82 13.02 -17.49
N ASN A 98 3.13 13.91 -16.79
CA ASN A 98 3.52 15.32 -16.67
C ASN A 98 3.97 15.70 -15.25
N ASP A 99 4.11 14.74 -14.35
CA ASP A 99 4.59 14.98 -12.97
C ASP A 99 6.13 14.97 -12.84
N GLY A 100 6.85 14.62 -13.92
CA GLY A 100 8.31 14.54 -13.90
C GLY A 100 8.85 13.38 -13.05
N MET A 101 8.04 12.36 -12.81
CA MET A 101 8.37 11.19 -12.00
C MET A 101 8.32 9.89 -12.78
N ILE A 102 9.10 8.93 -12.30
CA ILE A 102 9.06 7.53 -12.73
C ILE A 102 8.76 6.69 -11.50
N GLN A 103 7.69 5.90 -11.52
CA GLN A 103 7.43 4.97 -10.44
C GLN A 103 8.20 3.66 -10.64
N VAL A 104 8.90 3.25 -9.59
CA VAL A 104 9.73 2.03 -9.60
C VAL A 104 9.31 1.13 -8.44
N ALA A 105 8.90 -0.09 -8.76
CA ALA A 105 8.70 -1.13 -7.75
C ALA A 105 10.05 -1.80 -7.45
N VAL A 106 10.53 -1.64 -6.22
CA VAL A 106 11.85 -2.13 -5.77
C VAL A 106 11.66 -3.31 -4.83
N TYR A 107 12.38 -4.41 -5.06
CA TYR A 107 12.36 -5.56 -4.17
C TYR A 107 12.88 -5.18 -2.77
N GLN A 108 12.10 -5.45 -1.73
CA GLN A 108 12.39 -4.98 -0.36
C GLN A 108 13.79 -5.36 0.16
N PRO A 109 14.32 -6.58 -0.10
CA PRO A 109 15.70 -6.92 0.26
C PRO A 109 16.79 -6.06 -0.38
N ASP A 110 16.51 -5.38 -1.48
CA ASP A 110 17.46 -4.50 -2.18
C ASP A 110 17.32 -3.03 -1.76
N ARG A 111 16.45 -2.73 -0.78
CA ARG A 111 16.14 -1.36 -0.34
C ARG A 111 17.38 -0.56 0.07
N ASP A 112 18.34 -1.18 0.75
CA ASP A 112 19.55 -0.47 1.19
C ASP A 112 20.43 -0.05 -0.01
N ASN A 113 20.60 -0.95 -0.99
CA ASN A 113 21.36 -0.66 -2.21
C ASN A 113 20.65 0.39 -3.06
N PHE A 114 19.33 0.27 -3.20
CA PHE A 114 18.50 1.25 -3.88
C PHE A 114 18.57 2.61 -3.18
N GLY A 115 18.45 2.67 -1.85
CA GLY A 115 18.51 3.92 -1.08
C GLY A 115 19.83 4.66 -1.28
N ALA A 116 20.96 3.95 -1.32
CA ALA A 116 22.26 4.55 -1.58
C ALA A 116 22.37 5.13 -3.00
N TRP A 117 21.78 4.48 -3.99
CA TRP A 117 21.68 4.99 -5.36
C TRP A 117 20.72 6.18 -5.45
N TYR A 118 19.53 6.05 -4.87
CA TYR A 118 18.45 7.01 -4.91
C TYR A 118 18.87 8.34 -4.30
N GLN A 119 19.57 8.30 -3.16
CA GLN A 119 20.16 9.50 -2.56
C GLN A 119 21.13 10.20 -3.52
N ARG A 120 21.99 9.47 -4.24
CA ARG A 120 22.91 10.08 -5.21
C ARG A 120 22.16 10.70 -6.38
N HIS A 121 21.13 10.01 -6.87
CA HIS A 121 20.28 10.49 -7.96
C HIS A 121 19.55 11.78 -7.59
N ILE A 122 18.83 11.82 -6.46
CA ILE A 122 18.18 13.02 -5.92
C ILE A 122 19.15 14.19 -5.85
N MET A 123 20.35 13.96 -5.30
CA MET A 123 21.34 15.02 -5.10
C MET A 123 21.89 15.56 -6.43
N SER A 124 21.83 14.78 -7.51
CA SER A 124 22.16 15.22 -8.87
C SER A 124 21.03 16.01 -9.56
N ARG A 125 19.82 15.97 -8.99
CA ARG A 125 18.60 16.62 -9.50
C ARG A 125 18.23 17.90 -8.75
N MET A 126 19.08 18.35 -7.84
CA MET A 126 18.82 19.58 -7.10
C MET A 126 18.90 20.81 -8.02
N THR A 127 17.95 21.72 -7.83
CA THR A 127 17.77 22.96 -8.60
C THR A 127 17.65 24.14 -7.63
N GLY A 128 17.51 25.38 -8.14
CA GLY A 128 17.26 26.55 -7.31
C GLY A 128 18.44 27.04 -6.45
N GLY A 129 18.43 28.33 -6.12
CA GLY A 129 19.48 29.04 -5.39
C GLY A 129 20.71 29.43 -6.23
N GLU A 130 21.49 30.42 -5.77
CA GLU A 130 22.74 30.82 -6.44
C GLU A 130 23.84 29.73 -6.40
N LYS A 131 23.62 28.66 -5.61
CA LYS A 131 24.63 27.66 -5.26
C LYS A 131 24.11 26.26 -5.55
N GLU A 132 24.83 25.51 -6.39
CA GLU A 132 24.63 24.06 -6.50
C GLU A 132 24.87 23.40 -5.13
N LEU A 133 24.23 22.25 -4.87
CA LEU A 133 24.41 21.49 -3.63
C LEU A 133 25.89 21.27 -3.26
N GLN A 134 26.76 21.01 -4.24
CA GLN A 134 28.19 20.81 -3.99
C GLN A 134 28.84 22.09 -3.47
N GLU A 135 28.47 23.25 -4.01
CA GLU A 135 28.90 24.56 -3.49
C GLU A 135 28.34 24.80 -2.09
N LEU A 136 27.07 24.49 -1.86
CA LEU A 136 26.43 24.63 -0.54
C LEU A 136 27.11 23.73 0.50
N LYS A 137 27.42 22.48 0.17
CA LYS A 137 28.16 21.55 1.05
C LYS A 137 29.58 22.02 1.32
N ASN A 138 30.27 22.52 0.31
CA ASN A 138 31.63 23.06 0.44
C ASN A 138 31.64 24.32 1.33
N LEU A 139 30.68 25.21 1.16
CA LEU A 139 30.53 26.45 1.94
C LEU A 139 30.15 26.18 3.40
N THR A 140 29.34 25.14 3.65
CA THR A 140 28.79 24.84 4.98
C THR A 140 29.55 23.76 5.74
N SER A 141 30.61 23.19 5.16
CA SER A 141 31.26 21.97 5.69
C SER A 141 30.24 20.84 5.93
N GLY A 142 29.24 20.73 5.04
CA GLY A 142 28.15 19.74 5.13
C GLY A 142 27.06 20.04 6.17
N LYS A 143 27.06 21.22 6.81
CA LYS A 143 26.05 21.60 7.81
C LYS A 143 24.83 22.24 7.16
N THR A 144 23.95 21.39 6.65
CA THR A 144 22.68 21.79 6.03
C THR A 144 21.49 21.15 6.74
N THR A 145 20.32 21.77 6.60
CA THR A 145 19.03 21.26 7.10
C THR A 145 18.06 21.21 5.93
N ILE A 146 17.34 20.09 5.77
CA ILE A 146 16.21 20.02 4.86
C ILE A 146 15.00 20.63 5.57
N VAL A 147 14.37 21.61 4.93
CA VAL A 147 13.16 22.27 5.40
C VAL A 147 12.05 21.96 4.40
N SER A 148 10.93 21.45 4.90
CA SER A 148 9.70 21.28 4.13
C SER A 148 8.75 22.43 4.44
N PHE A 149 8.32 23.14 3.40
CA PHE A 149 7.35 24.23 3.49
C PHE A 149 6.02 23.76 2.89
N PRO A 150 4.88 24.00 3.54
CA PRO A 150 3.56 23.71 2.98
C PRO A 150 3.15 24.81 1.97
N LEU A 151 3.94 24.98 0.91
CA LEU A 151 3.90 26.10 -0.04
C LEU A 151 4.28 25.65 -1.47
N GLU A 152 3.77 24.50 -1.94
CA GLU A 152 4.08 23.93 -3.26
C GLU A 152 3.90 24.93 -4.42
N ASP A 153 2.86 25.77 -4.38
CA ASP A 153 2.54 26.74 -5.45
C ASP A 153 3.32 28.08 -5.36
N GLU A 154 4.16 28.28 -4.34
CA GLU A 154 4.80 29.58 -4.03
C GLU A 154 6.32 29.55 -4.25
N GLU A 155 6.80 28.65 -5.12
CA GLU A 155 8.22 28.44 -5.42
C GLU A 155 8.90 29.74 -5.89
N GLU A 156 8.25 30.51 -6.77
CA GLU A 156 8.77 31.79 -7.28
C GLU A 156 8.97 32.80 -6.15
N THR A 157 7.99 32.94 -5.25
CA THR A 157 8.07 33.84 -4.09
C THR A 157 9.20 33.43 -3.15
N ILE A 158 9.35 32.14 -2.85
CA ILE A 158 10.45 31.63 -2.03
C ILE A 158 11.79 31.97 -2.69
N GLN A 159 11.91 31.77 -4.00
CA GLN A 159 13.13 32.01 -4.75
C GLN A 159 13.54 33.49 -4.72
N GLU A 160 12.60 34.39 -5.00
CA GLU A 160 12.83 35.84 -4.99
C GLU A 160 13.24 36.33 -3.60
N ASP A 161 12.51 35.94 -2.56
CA ASP A 161 12.76 36.37 -1.19
C ASP A 161 14.08 35.81 -0.64
N PHE A 162 14.37 34.53 -0.87
CA PHE A 162 15.61 33.93 -0.38
C PHE A 162 16.83 34.56 -1.06
N THR A 163 16.72 34.90 -2.34
CA THR A 163 17.75 35.63 -3.07
C THR A 163 17.94 37.04 -2.48
N SER A 164 16.86 37.77 -2.25
CA SER A 164 16.88 39.11 -1.63
C SER A 164 17.48 39.11 -0.21
N MET A 165 17.20 38.06 0.57
CA MET A 165 17.70 37.89 1.93
C MET A 165 19.14 37.32 1.99
N GLY A 166 19.73 36.97 0.85
CA GLY A 166 21.05 36.33 0.78
C GLY A 166 21.10 35.03 1.56
N ILE A 167 20.05 34.20 1.42
CA ILE A 167 19.96 32.87 2.03
C ILE A 167 20.66 31.88 1.10
N ASN A 168 21.60 31.10 1.64
CA ASN A 168 22.24 30.03 0.88
C ASN A 168 21.36 28.77 0.93
N TYR A 169 20.72 28.44 -0.19
CA TYR A 169 19.84 27.28 -0.32
C TYR A 169 20.00 26.58 -1.67
N SER A 170 19.45 25.38 -1.75
CA SER A 170 19.14 24.69 -3.00
C SER A 170 17.90 23.82 -2.79
N GLN A 171 17.08 23.68 -3.81
CA GLN A 171 15.82 22.96 -3.79
C GLN A 171 16.01 21.48 -4.16
N LEU A 172 15.30 20.63 -3.44
CA LEU A 172 15.20 19.21 -3.75
C LEU A 172 14.04 18.97 -4.71
N PRO A 173 14.09 17.93 -5.57
CA PRO A 173 12.92 17.55 -6.33
C PRO A 173 11.77 17.19 -5.37
N ASP A 174 10.55 17.57 -5.69
CA ASP A 174 9.40 17.18 -4.87
C ASP A 174 9.06 15.71 -5.15
N LEU A 175 9.32 14.82 -4.20
CA LEU A 175 9.10 13.37 -4.36
C LEU A 175 7.63 12.95 -4.24
N HIS A 176 6.74 13.84 -3.81
CA HIS A 176 5.32 13.57 -3.57
C HIS A 176 4.44 14.71 -4.07
N VAL A 177 4.41 14.88 -5.39
CA VAL A 177 3.62 15.91 -6.08
C VAL A 177 2.17 15.94 -5.60
N GLY A 178 1.70 17.12 -5.21
CA GLY A 178 0.33 17.37 -4.75
C GLY A 178 0.08 17.16 -3.25
N ASP A 179 1.11 16.91 -2.43
CA ASP A 179 0.98 16.96 -0.97
C ASP A 179 0.98 18.39 -0.40
N GLY A 180 1.20 19.40 -1.25
CA GLY A 180 1.27 20.80 -0.88
C GLY A 180 2.60 21.21 -0.28
N GLU A 181 3.62 20.34 -0.28
CA GLU A 181 4.92 20.59 0.33
C GLU A 181 6.06 20.74 -0.69
N ILE A 182 6.94 21.72 -0.45
CA ILE A 182 8.20 21.90 -1.17
C ILE A 182 9.39 21.69 -0.23
N GLN A 183 10.42 20.97 -0.67
CA GLN A 183 11.60 20.70 0.15
C GLN A 183 12.85 21.45 -0.33
N ILE A 184 13.49 22.13 0.63
CA ILE A 184 14.65 22.99 0.39
C ILE A 184 15.77 22.64 1.37
N VAL A 185 16.98 22.51 0.85
CA VAL A 185 18.21 22.40 1.64
C VAL A 185 18.74 23.79 1.94
N VAL A 186 18.84 24.12 3.23
CA VAL A 186 19.32 25.42 3.70
C VAL A 186 20.62 25.24 4.48
N ALA A 187 21.56 26.17 4.31
CA ALA A 187 22.71 26.28 5.21
C ALA A 187 22.27 26.52 6.66
N ASN A 188 22.83 25.77 7.63
CA ASN A 188 22.41 25.92 9.03
C ASN A 188 22.61 27.34 9.59
N ALA A 189 23.55 28.10 9.04
CA ALA A 189 23.79 29.51 9.41
C ALA A 189 22.65 30.45 8.99
N ASP A 190 21.94 30.12 7.91
CA ASP A 190 20.81 30.91 7.39
C ASP A 190 19.44 30.40 7.88
N LEU A 191 19.39 29.26 8.58
CA LEU A 191 18.15 28.70 9.13
C LEU A 191 17.34 29.68 9.99
N PRO A 192 17.95 30.54 10.85
CA PRO A 192 17.19 31.56 11.59
C PRO A 192 16.52 32.62 10.69
N LYS A 193 17.13 32.94 9.54
CA LYS A 193 16.53 33.86 8.55
C LYS A 193 15.31 33.22 7.91
N VAL A 194 15.44 31.94 7.52
CA VAL A 194 14.34 31.14 6.97
C VAL A 194 13.16 31.02 7.96
N GLU A 195 13.43 30.72 9.23
CA GLU A 195 12.42 30.68 10.29
C GLU A 195 11.69 32.03 10.43
N SER A 196 12.43 33.13 10.35
CA SER A 196 11.88 34.48 10.46
C SER A 196 11.04 34.85 9.24
N TRP A 197 11.51 34.52 8.04
CA TRP A 197 10.78 34.72 6.79
C TRP A 197 9.44 33.98 6.80
N TYR A 198 9.46 32.68 7.10
CA TYR A 198 8.23 31.88 7.09
C TYR A 198 7.22 32.35 8.14
N LYS A 199 7.70 32.83 9.29
CA LYS A 199 6.85 33.44 10.31
C LYS A 199 6.18 34.72 9.82
N LEU A 200 6.86 35.56 9.05
CA LEU A 200 6.29 36.77 8.46
C LEU A 200 5.24 36.40 7.41
N TYR A 201 5.59 35.50 6.48
CA TYR A 201 4.67 34.99 5.46
C TYR A 201 3.37 34.45 6.07
N ARG A 202 3.47 33.64 7.14
CA ARG A 202 2.29 33.16 7.86
C ARG A 202 1.46 34.26 8.49
N ASN A 203 2.08 35.32 9.01
CA ASN A 203 1.34 36.44 9.57
C ASN A 203 0.57 37.20 8.49
N ASP A 204 1.15 37.34 7.30
CA ASP A 204 0.49 37.99 6.17
C ASP A 204 -0.73 37.19 5.71
N LEU A 205 -0.60 35.87 5.55
CA LEU A 205 -1.73 34.98 5.27
C LEU A 205 -2.82 35.04 6.36
N LEU A 206 -2.43 35.10 7.65
CA LEU A 206 -3.38 35.27 8.75
C LEU A 206 -4.13 36.62 8.67
N ASN A 207 -3.44 37.69 8.26
CA ASN A 207 -4.05 39.00 8.06
C ASN A 207 -5.02 39.01 6.87
N GLU A 208 -4.78 38.17 5.87
CA GLU A 208 -5.66 37.96 4.72
C GLU A 208 -6.86 37.04 5.03
N GLY A 209 -6.93 36.50 6.25
CA GLY A 209 -8.02 35.68 6.73
C GLY A 209 -7.87 34.19 6.45
N VAL A 210 -6.69 33.75 6.02
CA VAL A 210 -6.36 32.32 5.89
C VAL A 210 -6.15 31.74 7.29
N THR A 211 -6.92 30.71 7.64
CA THR A 211 -6.79 29.98 8.91
C THR A 211 -6.12 28.63 8.70
N ASP A 212 -5.54 28.04 9.75
CA ASP A 212 -4.95 26.69 9.75
C ASP A 212 -3.70 26.49 8.86
N ILE A 213 -2.87 27.52 8.71
CA ILE A 213 -1.59 27.41 7.98
C ILE A 213 -0.63 26.51 8.77
N PRO A 214 -0.12 25.39 8.22
CA PRO A 214 0.79 24.50 8.95
C PRO A 214 2.12 25.17 9.31
N ASP A 215 2.89 24.56 10.22
CA ASP A 215 4.27 24.96 10.47
C ASP A 215 5.20 24.32 9.42
N MET A 216 6.30 25.00 9.08
CA MET A 216 7.39 24.37 8.33
C MET A 216 8.04 23.27 9.16
N LYS A 217 8.54 22.23 8.50
CA LYS A 217 9.13 21.06 9.15
C LYS A 217 10.61 20.96 8.82
N LYS A 218 11.42 20.54 9.79
CA LYS A 218 12.82 20.15 9.55
C LYS A 218 12.88 18.64 9.43
N MET A 219 13.62 18.12 8.46
CA MET A 219 13.74 16.68 8.24
C MET A 219 15.16 16.24 7.88
N SER A 220 15.42 14.94 8.06
CA SER A 220 16.63 14.27 7.60
C SER A 220 16.49 13.85 6.13
N MET A 221 17.61 13.53 5.49
CA MET A 221 17.61 12.94 4.14
C MET A 221 16.80 11.64 4.09
N ASP A 222 16.90 10.79 5.12
CA ASP A 222 16.13 9.55 5.19
C ASP A 222 14.62 9.79 5.24
N ASN A 223 14.17 10.77 6.04
CA ASN A 223 12.75 11.12 6.13
C ASN A 223 12.26 11.72 4.82
N TYR A 224 13.08 12.53 4.16
CA TYR A 224 12.77 13.07 2.84
C TYR A 224 12.67 11.96 1.78
N MET A 225 13.63 11.04 1.68
CA MET A 225 13.54 9.92 0.73
C MET A 225 12.32 9.03 0.96
N GLN A 226 11.82 8.94 2.20
CA GLN A 226 10.60 8.20 2.53
C GLN A 226 9.32 8.89 2.02
N THR A 227 9.31 10.19 1.73
CA THR A 227 8.12 10.86 1.15
C THR A 227 7.86 10.37 -0.28
N GLY A 228 8.92 9.95 -0.99
CA GLY A 228 8.82 9.33 -2.30
C GLY A 228 8.29 7.89 -2.28
N GLN A 229 8.09 7.28 -1.12
CA GLN A 229 7.47 5.95 -1.05
C GLN A 229 5.95 6.07 -1.17
N GLN A 230 5.36 5.26 -2.04
CA GLN A 230 3.91 5.19 -2.26
C GLN A 230 3.34 3.83 -1.87
N THR A 231 2.12 3.84 -1.36
CA THR A 231 1.25 2.66 -1.35
C THR A 231 0.67 2.40 -2.74
N GLU A 232 0.19 1.17 -2.98
CA GLU A 232 -0.47 0.87 -4.25
C GLU A 232 -1.73 1.73 -4.50
N ALA A 233 -2.40 2.19 -3.44
CA ALA A 233 -3.56 3.07 -3.56
C ALA A 233 -3.14 4.49 -3.96
N GLU A 234 -2.12 5.06 -3.30
CA GLU A 234 -1.59 6.39 -3.65
C GLU A 234 -1.07 6.42 -5.08
N TYR A 235 -0.35 5.37 -5.51
CA TYR A 235 0.07 5.21 -6.90
C TYR A 235 -1.11 5.23 -7.90
N ILE A 236 -2.22 4.55 -7.59
CA ILE A 236 -3.42 4.59 -8.45
C ILE A 236 -4.07 5.98 -8.43
N ASP A 237 -4.02 6.65 -7.29
CA ASP A 237 -4.60 7.98 -7.10
C ASP A 237 -3.80 9.08 -7.81
N THR A 238 -2.54 8.87 -8.18
CA THR A 238 -1.80 9.81 -9.04
C THR A 238 -2.29 9.81 -10.48
N ALA A 239 -3.05 8.79 -10.90
CA ALA A 239 -3.43 8.62 -12.29
C ALA A 239 -4.13 9.86 -12.91
N ALA A 240 -3.78 10.14 -14.16
CA ALA A 240 -4.37 11.21 -14.94
C ALA A 240 -5.91 11.11 -14.98
N PRO A 241 -6.64 12.24 -15.09
CA PRO A 241 -8.11 12.25 -15.12
C PRO A 241 -8.73 11.30 -16.14
N GLU A 242 -8.08 11.10 -17.29
CA GLU A 242 -8.54 10.17 -18.32
C GLU A 242 -8.51 8.70 -17.84
N LEU A 243 -7.43 8.28 -17.17
CA LEU A 243 -7.29 6.93 -16.64
C LEU A 243 -8.26 6.69 -15.48
N LYS A 244 -8.43 7.68 -14.60
CA LYS A 244 -9.45 7.66 -13.54
C LYS A 244 -10.85 7.47 -14.10
N ALA A 245 -11.23 8.23 -15.13
CA ALA A 245 -12.53 8.11 -15.79
C ALA A 245 -12.73 6.75 -16.48
N ALA A 246 -11.67 6.16 -17.05
CA ALA A 246 -11.72 4.83 -17.64
C ALA A 246 -11.99 3.75 -16.57
N ASN A 247 -11.34 3.86 -15.41
CA ASN A 247 -11.49 2.91 -14.31
C ASN A 247 -12.83 3.05 -13.56
N ALA A 248 -13.35 4.27 -13.40
CA ALA A 248 -14.61 4.54 -12.70
C ALA A 248 -15.81 3.78 -13.28
N LYS A 249 -15.79 3.43 -14.57
CA LYS A 249 -16.84 2.63 -15.24
C LYS A 249 -17.02 1.24 -14.64
N TYR A 250 -16.02 0.73 -13.90
CA TYR A 250 -16.02 -0.59 -13.29
C TYR A 250 -16.46 -0.58 -11.82
N GLU A 251 -16.52 0.59 -11.20
CA GLU A 251 -16.95 0.72 -9.81
C GLU A 251 -18.43 0.34 -9.66
N GLY A 252 -18.72 -0.54 -8.70
CA GLY A 252 -20.07 -1.04 -8.44
C GLY A 252 -20.66 -1.97 -9.50
N LYS A 253 -19.87 -2.38 -10.51
CA LYS A 253 -20.29 -3.37 -11.52
C LYS A 253 -19.83 -4.78 -11.15
N GLU A 254 -20.48 -5.76 -11.78
CA GLU A 254 -20.06 -7.15 -11.71
C GLU A 254 -18.64 -7.30 -12.29
N LYS A 255 -17.82 -8.08 -11.58
CA LYS A 255 -16.41 -8.28 -11.91
C LYS A 255 -16.25 -9.08 -13.21
N GLY A 256 -15.24 -8.74 -14.00
CA GLY A 256 -14.90 -9.50 -15.20
C GLY A 256 -14.20 -10.83 -14.89
N GLU A 257 -14.00 -11.67 -15.90
CA GLU A 257 -13.34 -12.99 -15.76
C GLU A 257 -11.96 -12.91 -15.07
N ILE A 258 -11.15 -11.91 -15.41
CA ILE A 258 -9.80 -11.71 -14.84
C ILE A 258 -9.89 -11.34 -13.36
N GLU A 259 -10.82 -10.46 -13.01
CA GLU A 259 -11.04 -10.03 -11.63
C GLU A 259 -11.58 -11.18 -10.78
N HIS A 260 -12.44 -12.03 -11.34
CA HIS A 260 -12.88 -13.27 -10.70
C HIS A 260 -11.72 -14.27 -10.52
N GLN A 261 -10.79 -14.37 -11.46
CA GLN A 261 -9.60 -15.19 -11.30
C GLN A 261 -8.68 -14.64 -10.20
N ILE A 262 -8.46 -13.32 -10.15
CA ILE A 262 -7.70 -12.66 -9.08
C ILE A 262 -8.37 -12.92 -7.71
N GLU A 263 -9.69 -12.75 -7.61
CA GLU A 263 -10.44 -13.07 -6.38
C GLU A 263 -10.35 -14.53 -5.99
N THR A 264 -10.32 -15.44 -6.96
CA THR A 264 -10.19 -16.88 -6.70
C THR A 264 -8.81 -17.19 -6.15
N VAL A 265 -7.76 -16.57 -6.69
CA VAL A 265 -6.39 -16.68 -6.15
C VAL A 265 -6.31 -16.09 -4.74
N GLU A 266 -6.94 -14.95 -4.48
CA GLU A 266 -7.04 -14.38 -3.12
C GLU A 266 -7.82 -15.26 -2.13
N ARG A 267 -8.87 -15.97 -2.59
CA ARG A 267 -9.62 -16.92 -1.75
C ARG A 267 -8.81 -18.16 -1.43
N ASN A 268 -7.95 -18.60 -2.35
CA ASN A 268 -7.14 -19.80 -2.19
C ASN A 268 -5.81 -19.53 -1.43
N ALA A 269 -5.40 -18.28 -1.28
CA ALA A 269 -4.23 -17.92 -0.46
C ALA A 269 -4.64 -17.72 1.02
N MET A 270 -4.00 -18.47 1.93
CA MET A 270 -4.24 -18.32 3.38
C MET A 270 -3.95 -16.88 3.84
N ARG A 271 -4.99 -16.21 4.35
CA ARG A 271 -5.03 -14.74 4.57
C ARG A 271 -4.26 -14.32 5.82
N GLN A 272 -3.84 -13.06 5.89
CA GLN A 272 -3.23 -12.47 7.10
C GLN A 272 -4.27 -11.70 7.95
N GLU A 273 -3.99 -11.51 9.23
CA GLU A 273 -4.83 -10.71 10.15
C GLU A 273 -4.99 -9.24 9.71
N SER A 274 -4.09 -8.74 8.86
CA SER A 274 -4.15 -7.40 8.25
C SER A 274 -5.15 -7.28 7.08
N SER A 275 -5.80 -8.37 6.67
CA SER A 275 -6.74 -8.37 5.53
C SER A 275 -8.11 -7.73 5.85
N THR A 276 -8.81 -7.17 4.86
CA THR A 276 -10.19 -6.68 5.05
C THR A 276 -11.19 -7.79 5.31
N ALA A 277 -10.93 -9.01 4.83
CA ALA A 277 -11.74 -10.17 5.16
C ALA A 277 -11.74 -10.44 6.67
N TYR A 278 -10.59 -10.28 7.34
CA TYR A 278 -10.50 -10.34 8.80
C TYR A 278 -11.43 -9.31 9.47
N LEU A 279 -11.46 -8.08 8.93
CA LEU A 279 -12.36 -7.02 9.44
C LEU A 279 -13.85 -7.34 9.27
N ARG A 280 -14.23 -8.13 8.24
CA ARG A 280 -15.62 -8.59 8.09
C ARG A 280 -15.98 -9.55 9.22
N TYR A 281 -15.16 -10.58 9.45
CA TYR A 281 -15.45 -11.58 10.47
C TYR A 281 -15.38 -11.04 11.90
N ILE A 282 -14.44 -10.15 12.22
CA ILE A 282 -14.33 -9.60 13.58
C ILE A 282 -15.49 -8.63 13.91
N ARG A 283 -16.13 -8.03 12.88
CA ARG A 283 -17.26 -7.11 13.05
C ARG A 283 -18.61 -7.79 12.91
N ASP A 284 -18.65 -8.98 12.33
CA ASP A 284 -19.86 -9.73 12.14
C ASP A 284 -20.25 -10.43 13.46
N PRO A 285 -21.38 -10.04 14.09
CA PRO A 285 -21.80 -10.63 15.35
C PRO A 285 -22.17 -12.11 15.24
N GLU A 286 -22.37 -12.66 14.04
CA GLU A 286 -22.64 -14.08 13.82
C GLU A 286 -21.41 -14.96 14.02
N TYR A 287 -20.20 -14.38 13.99
CA TYR A 287 -18.96 -15.13 14.10
C TYR A 287 -18.32 -14.98 15.49
N ILE A 288 -17.59 -16.02 15.91
CA ILE A 288 -16.79 -16.04 17.13
C ILE A 288 -15.32 -16.38 16.78
N PRO A 289 -14.35 -15.56 17.20
CA PRO A 289 -12.94 -15.83 16.94
C PRO A 289 -12.39 -16.93 17.86
N ILE A 290 -11.51 -17.76 17.34
CA ILE A 290 -10.69 -18.72 18.09
C ILE A 290 -9.20 -18.52 17.77
N SER A 291 -8.34 -18.62 18.77
CA SER A 291 -6.89 -18.58 18.58
C SER A 291 -6.34 -20.00 18.44
N ILE A 292 -5.55 -20.23 17.40
CA ILE A 292 -4.99 -21.55 17.09
C ILE A 292 -3.46 -21.44 17.13
N ASP A 293 -2.86 -22.04 18.15
CA ASP A 293 -1.40 -22.09 18.25
C ASP A 293 -0.82 -23.04 17.20
N ARG A 294 0.13 -22.52 16.43
CA ARG A 294 0.72 -23.24 15.29
C ARG A 294 1.46 -24.50 15.75
N ARG A 295 2.23 -24.41 16.83
CA ARG A 295 3.10 -25.52 17.25
C ARG A 295 2.26 -26.67 17.83
N THR A 296 1.30 -26.36 18.69
CA THR A 296 0.57 -27.37 19.47
C THR A 296 -0.67 -27.92 18.76
N LEU A 297 -1.39 -27.08 18.02
CA LEU A 297 -2.67 -27.47 17.40
C LEU A 297 -2.56 -27.78 15.91
N VAL A 298 -1.47 -27.41 15.25
CA VAL A 298 -1.26 -27.66 13.81
C VAL A 298 -0.08 -28.60 13.59
N GLU A 299 1.14 -28.18 13.92
CA GLU A 299 2.37 -28.93 13.60
C GLU A 299 2.48 -30.25 14.38
N ASN A 300 2.08 -30.25 15.66
CA ASN A 300 2.09 -31.45 16.50
C ASN A 300 0.77 -32.23 16.45
N SER A 301 -0.04 -32.03 15.41
CA SER A 301 -1.34 -32.67 15.22
C SER A 301 -1.35 -33.71 14.10
N ASN A 302 -2.23 -34.69 14.21
CA ASN A 302 -2.45 -35.67 13.16
C ASN A 302 -3.43 -35.12 12.12
N VAL A 303 -2.94 -34.88 10.91
CA VAL A 303 -3.78 -34.37 9.81
C VAL A 303 -4.51 -35.52 9.13
N ILE A 304 -5.85 -35.45 9.10
CA ILE A 304 -6.70 -36.40 8.38
C ILE A 304 -6.90 -35.89 6.96
N ASN A 305 -6.72 -36.76 5.96
CA ASN A 305 -7.09 -36.48 4.57
C ASN A 305 -6.50 -35.17 4.01
N LYS A 306 -5.17 -35.04 4.09
CA LYS A 306 -4.44 -33.86 3.61
C LYS A 306 -4.80 -33.47 2.17
N ASP A 307 -4.89 -34.45 1.27
CA ASP A 307 -5.25 -34.21 -0.14
C ASP A 307 -6.69 -33.67 -0.29
N GLY A 308 -7.62 -34.11 0.56
CA GLY A 308 -8.99 -33.60 0.58
C GLY A 308 -9.07 -32.19 1.15
N LEU A 309 -8.32 -31.90 2.21
CA LEU A 309 -8.25 -30.56 2.79
C LEU A 309 -7.72 -29.54 1.77
N GLU A 310 -6.64 -29.89 1.07
CA GLU A 310 -6.08 -29.06 0.00
C GLU A 310 -7.06 -28.92 -1.18
N ARG A 311 -7.75 -29.99 -1.57
CA ARG A 311 -8.73 -29.96 -2.68
C ARG A 311 -9.96 -29.09 -2.39
N TYR A 312 -10.38 -29.00 -1.14
CA TYR A 312 -11.59 -28.28 -0.73
C TYR A 312 -11.30 -26.96 -0.03
N ASN A 313 -10.05 -26.47 -0.04
CA ASN A 313 -9.61 -25.25 0.64
C ASN A 313 -10.03 -25.23 2.11
N GLN A 314 -9.68 -26.29 2.83
CA GLN A 314 -9.99 -26.47 4.24
C GLN A 314 -8.72 -26.51 5.07
N PHE A 315 -8.74 -25.77 6.16
CA PHE A 315 -7.79 -25.83 7.24
C PHE A 315 -8.22 -26.89 8.25
N SER A 316 -7.25 -27.57 8.86
CA SER A 316 -7.51 -28.45 10.00
C SER A 316 -6.60 -28.14 11.18
N CYS A 317 -7.15 -28.17 12.38
CA CYS A 317 -6.37 -28.13 13.62
C CYS A 317 -6.93 -29.07 14.69
N ARG A 318 -6.06 -29.55 15.57
CA ARG A 318 -6.45 -30.32 16.75
C ARG A 318 -7.32 -29.47 17.68
N ILE A 319 -8.32 -30.10 18.27
CA ILE A 319 -9.12 -29.51 19.35
C ILE A 319 -8.32 -29.55 20.65
N PRO A 320 -8.16 -28.43 21.38
CA PRO A 320 -7.44 -28.43 22.66
C PRO A 320 -7.98 -29.48 23.63
N GLY A 321 -7.07 -30.12 24.37
CA GLY A 321 -7.41 -31.21 25.30
C GLY A 321 -7.64 -32.58 24.65
N THR A 322 -7.61 -32.68 23.31
CA THR A 322 -7.75 -33.96 22.59
C THR A 322 -6.40 -34.45 22.07
N TYR A 323 -5.91 -35.59 22.56
CA TYR A 323 -4.58 -36.10 22.20
C TYR A 323 -4.59 -37.63 22.03
N GLY A 324 -3.63 -38.14 21.25
CA GLY A 324 -3.41 -39.57 21.08
C GLY A 324 -4.65 -40.29 20.56
N LYS A 325 -5.15 -41.27 21.32
CA LYS A 325 -6.30 -42.09 20.91
C LYS A 325 -7.65 -41.36 20.94
N ASN A 326 -7.70 -40.18 21.55
CA ASN A 326 -8.90 -39.36 21.63
C ASN A 326 -8.73 -38.06 20.83
N GLU A 327 -7.72 -37.98 19.96
CA GLU A 327 -7.46 -36.77 19.19
C GLU A 327 -8.59 -36.48 18.21
N LYS A 328 -9.04 -35.23 18.21
CA LYS A 328 -10.08 -34.73 17.31
C LYS A 328 -9.57 -33.54 16.53
N GLN A 329 -9.98 -33.45 15.27
CA GLN A 329 -9.58 -32.42 14.32
C GLN A 329 -10.80 -31.58 13.95
N LEU A 330 -10.70 -30.28 14.21
CA LEU A 330 -11.62 -29.27 13.72
C LEU A 330 -11.23 -28.91 12.28
N VAL A 331 -12.20 -28.90 11.38
CA VAL A 331 -12.04 -28.52 9.98
C VAL A 331 -12.76 -27.20 9.72
N ILE A 332 -12.04 -26.24 9.16
CA ILE A 332 -12.48 -24.86 8.96
C ILE A 332 -12.19 -24.47 7.51
N PRO A 333 -13.09 -23.79 6.79
CA PRO A 333 -12.75 -23.20 5.49
C PRO A 333 -11.54 -22.27 5.60
N ASP A 334 -10.57 -22.37 4.69
CA ASP A 334 -9.34 -21.55 4.70
C ASP A 334 -9.65 -20.06 4.68
N GLU A 335 -10.75 -19.64 4.05
CA GLU A 335 -11.18 -18.25 3.98
C GLU A 335 -11.54 -17.64 5.34
N GLN A 336 -11.83 -18.49 6.34
CA GLN A 336 -12.15 -18.12 7.73
C GLN A 336 -10.92 -18.18 8.64
N VAL A 337 -9.74 -18.58 8.13
CA VAL A 337 -8.50 -18.74 8.90
C VAL A 337 -7.46 -17.71 8.46
N PHE A 338 -6.90 -17.01 9.44
CA PHE A 338 -5.96 -15.92 9.23
C PHE A 338 -4.68 -16.15 10.03
N ARG A 339 -3.53 -15.92 9.40
CA ARG A 339 -2.23 -16.00 10.08
C ARG A 339 -1.91 -14.69 10.80
N LYS A 340 -1.56 -14.78 12.08
CA LYS A 340 -1.07 -13.69 12.92
C LYS A 340 0.41 -13.40 12.67
N THR A 341 0.86 -12.20 13.03
CA THR A 341 2.25 -11.76 12.87
C THR A 341 3.26 -12.68 13.60
N ASN A 342 2.88 -13.24 14.74
CA ASN A 342 3.71 -14.18 15.52
C ASN A 342 3.71 -15.62 14.96
N GLY A 343 3.04 -15.86 13.82
CA GLY A 343 2.98 -17.17 13.17
C GLY A 343 1.88 -18.11 13.67
N SER A 344 1.12 -17.76 14.71
CA SER A 344 -0.10 -18.49 15.10
C SER A 344 -1.26 -18.12 14.18
N TYR A 345 -2.42 -18.75 14.33
CA TYR A 345 -3.61 -18.47 13.53
C TYR A 345 -4.76 -17.93 14.38
N ILE A 346 -5.67 -17.22 13.73
CA ILE A 346 -6.99 -16.88 14.25
C ILE A 346 -8.01 -17.35 13.23
N ALA A 347 -9.03 -18.08 13.68
CA ALA A 347 -10.11 -18.54 12.85
C ALA A 347 -11.44 -18.02 13.37
N PHE A 348 -12.46 -17.98 12.52
CA PHE A 348 -13.79 -17.51 12.88
C PHE A 348 -14.83 -18.59 12.61
N LEU A 349 -15.57 -18.99 13.64
CA LEU A 349 -16.65 -19.98 13.54
C LEU A 349 -18.01 -19.26 13.61
N ARG A 350 -19.01 -19.72 12.86
CA ARG A 350 -20.39 -19.23 13.05
C ARG A 350 -20.93 -19.71 14.38
N LYS A 351 -21.59 -18.83 15.13
CA LYS A 351 -22.09 -19.11 16.49
C LYS A 351 -23.20 -20.15 16.50
N ASP A 352 -24.07 -20.13 15.50
CA ASP A 352 -25.28 -20.93 15.38
C ASP A 352 -25.08 -22.24 14.60
N GLU A 353 -23.93 -22.42 13.93
CA GLU A 353 -23.64 -23.62 13.16
C GLU A 353 -22.80 -24.63 13.94
N ALA A 354 -23.09 -25.91 13.72
CA ALA A 354 -22.32 -26.99 14.30
C ALA A 354 -20.92 -27.08 13.67
N PRO A 355 -19.85 -27.15 14.47
CA PRO A 355 -18.49 -27.27 13.95
C PRO A 355 -18.29 -28.61 13.23
N PHE A 356 -17.44 -28.62 12.22
CA PHE A 356 -17.09 -29.85 11.52
C PHE A 356 -15.87 -30.49 12.15
N VAL A 357 -16.09 -31.62 12.84
CA VAL A 357 -15.06 -32.29 13.63
C VAL A 357 -14.93 -33.75 13.23
N PHE A 358 -13.69 -34.21 13.09
CA PHE A 358 -13.35 -35.61 12.88
C PHE A 358 -12.64 -36.20 14.08
N ASP A 359 -12.93 -37.45 14.39
CA ASP A 359 -12.10 -38.27 15.26
C ASP A 359 -10.96 -38.89 14.43
N VAL A 360 -9.72 -38.65 14.86
CA VAL A 360 -8.52 -39.06 14.11
C VAL A 360 -8.38 -40.58 14.01
N VAL A 361 -8.84 -41.30 15.03
CA VAL A 361 -8.67 -42.76 15.12
C VAL A 361 -9.69 -43.47 14.25
N THR A 362 -10.97 -43.08 14.38
CA THR A 362 -12.07 -43.69 13.63
C THR A 362 -12.20 -43.14 12.21
N LYS A 363 -11.61 -41.96 11.93
CA LYS A 363 -11.73 -41.20 10.67
C LYS A 363 -13.19 -40.89 10.32
N GLN A 364 -14.06 -40.83 11.32
CA GLN A 364 -15.46 -40.50 11.18
C GLN A 364 -15.75 -39.12 11.76
N VAL A 365 -16.85 -38.53 11.30
CA VAL A 365 -17.35 -37.28 11.84
C VAL A 365 -17.81 -37.52 13.28
N ASP A 366 -17.40 -36.64 14.19
CA ASP A 366 -17.84 -36.69 15.58
C ASP A 366 -19.28 -36.16 15.70
N HIS A 367 -20.23 -37.08 15.75
CA HIS A 367 -21.65 -36.78 15.81
C HIS A 367 -22.11 -36.17 17.14
N GLU A 368 -21.35 -36.35 18.22
CA GLU A 368 -21.67 -35.79 19.53
C GLU A 368 -21.29 -34.31 19.59
N ILE A 369 -20.10 -33.96 19.08
CA ILE A 369 -19.68 -32.56 18.97
C ILE A 369 -20.58 -31.80 17.98
N ARG A 370 -21.09 -32.46 16.94
CA ARG A 370 -22.05 -31.85 16.00
C ARG A 370 -23.40 -31.46 16.61
N LYS A 371 -23.70 -31.87 17.85
CA LYS A 371 -24.90 -31.40 18.57
C LYS A 371 -24.70 -30.02 19.20
N LEU A 372 -23.45 -29.58 19.32
CA LEU A 372 -23.11 -28.27 19.85
C LEU A 372 -23.25 -27.22 18.75
N THR A 373 -23.72 -26.04 19.13
CA THR A 373 -23.53 -24.83 18.34
C THR A 373 -22.06 -24.39 18.37
N GLY A 374 -21.63 -23.57 17.41
CA GLY A 374 -20.27 -23.05 17.38
C GLY A 374 -19.92 -22.26 18.63
N GLU A 375 -20.88 -21.53 19.20
CA GLU A 375 -20.67 -20.80 20.47
C GLU A 375 -20.43 -21.75 21.65
N GLU A 376 -21.23 -22.80 21.79
CA GLU A 376 -21.06 -23.82 22.86
C GLU A 376 -19.75 -24.57 22.69
N PHE A 377 -19.40 -24.91 21.45
CA PHE A 377 -18.14 -25.56 21.12
C PHE A 377 -16.93 -24.71 21.51
N VAL A 378 -16.91 -23.43 21.12
CA VAL A 378 -15.81 -22.53 21.47
C VAL A 378 -15.68 -22.40 22.98
N LYS A 379 -16.79 -22.15 23.69
CA LYS A 379 -16.80 -22.06 25.16
C LYS A 379 -16.27 -23.30 25.86
N GLN A 380 -16.45 -24.48 25.26
CA GLN A 380 -16.03 -25.74 25.86
C GLN A 380 -14.55 -26.06 25.62
N TYR A 381 -13.97 -25.67 24.48
CA TYR A 381 -12.66 -26.15 24.05
C TYR A 381 -11.60 -25.07 23.83
N PHE A 382 -11.98 -23.80 23.72
CA PHE A 382 -11.05 -22.70 23.42
C PHE A 382 -11.16 -21.60 24.48
N ASP A 383 -10.01 -21.01 24.81
CA ASP A 383 -9.96 -19.85 25.70
C ASP A 383 -10.50 -18.59 25.00
N GLU A 384 -11.02 -17.64 25.78
CA GLU A 384 -11.44 -16.35 25.25
C GLU A 384 -10.27 -15.61 24.59
N VAL A 385 -10.48 -15.15 23.36
CA VAL A 385 -9.46 -14.40 22.61
C VAL A 385 -9.43 -12.95 23.10
N ASP A 386 -8.25 -12.50 23.55
CA ASP A 386 -8.03 -11.11 23.95
C ASP A 386 -8.29 -10.14 22.77
N LYS A 387 -9.26 -9.23 22.94
CA LYS A 387 -9.76 -8.29 21.92
C LYS A 387 -8.86 -7.06 21.73
N THR A 388 -7.61 -7.13 22.14
CA THR A 388 -6.63 -6.03 22.05
C THR A 388 -6.38 -5.51 20.62
N ALA A 389 -6.85 -6.22 19.58
CA ALA A 389 -6.85 -5.77 18.19
C ALA A 389 -7.78 -4.59 17.89
N GLU A 390 -8.88 -4.39 18.65
CA GLU A 390 -9.78 -3.23 18.45
C GLU A 390 -9.08 -1.88 18.72
N ASN A 391 -8.07 -1.88 19.60
CA ASN A 391 -7.33 -0.68 20.00
C ASN A 391 -6.27 -0.22 18.98
N LYS A 392 -5.79 -1.10 18.09
CA LYS A 392 -4.86 -0.71 17.00
C LYS A 392 -5.58 -0.15 15.77
N VAL A 393 -6.87 -0.44 15.61
CA VAL A 393 -7.68 0.03 14.47
C VAL A 393 -8.36 1.37 14.80
N THR A 394 -8.62 1.67 16.08
CA THR A 394 -9.11 3.00 16.49
C THR A 394 -8.10 4.11 16.21
N SER A 395 -6.79 3.82 16.20
CA SER A 395 -5.76 4.76 15.74
C SER A 395 -5.83 4.98 14.21
N LEU A 396 -6.03 3.95 13.40
CA LEU A 396 -6.20 4.08 11.93
C LEU A 396 -7.54 4.74 11.54
N GLN A 397 -8.62 4.49 12.29
CA GLN A 397 -9.91 5.14 12.08
C GLN A 397 -9.95 6.60 12.58
N LYS A 398 -9.16 6.97 13.59
CA LYS A 398 -8.96 8.39 13.96
C LYS A 398 -8.29 9.20 12.83
N TYR A 399 -7.46 8.56 12.00
CA TYR A 399 -6.93 9.18 10.79
C TYR A 399 -7.99 9.32 9.69
N LYS A 400 -8.81 8.29 9.42
CA LYS A 400 -9.91 8.36 8.42
C LYS A 400 -11.11 9.23 8.83
N ALA A 401 -11.35 9.47 10.12
CA ALA A 401 -12.46 10.30 10.58
C ALA A 401 -12.14 11.81 10.56
N LYS A 402 -10.86 12.19 10.44
CA LYS A 402 -10.44 13.60 10.26
C LYS A 402 -10.42 14.06 8.79
N SER A 403 -10.49 13.15 7.82
CA SER A 403 -10.59 13.46 6.39
C SER A 403 -12.05 13.55 5.95
N LYS A 404 -12.83 14.46 6.55
CA LYS A 404 -14.23 14.67 6.18
C LYS A 404 -14.37 15.94 5.32
N ASP A 405 -14.61 15.69 4.03
CA ASP A 405 -15.51 16.42 3.12
C ASP A 405 -15.18 17.90 2.84
N LEU A 406 -14.38 18.13 1.78
CA LEU A 406 -14.16 19.45 1.16
C LEU A 406 -14.95 19.63 -0.15
N SER A 407 -15.89 18.73 -0.45
CA SER A 407 -16.62 18.70 -1.74
C SER A 407 -17.62 19.85 -1.94
N ASP A 408 -17.97 20.59 -0.89
CA ASP A 408 -19.10 21.55 -0.90
C ASP A 408 -18.71 23.04 -0.94
N LEU A 409 -17.43 23.39 -1.11
CA LEU A 409 -17.02 24.78 -1.30
C LEU A 409 -17.21 25.24 -2.76
N LYS A 410 -18.46 25.53 -3.14
CA LYS A 410 -18.75 26.39 -4.29
C LYS A 410 -18.31 27.82 -4.00
N VAL A 411 -17.08 28.17 -4.37
CA VAL A 411 -16.64 29.57 -4.39
C VAL A 411 -17.32 30.28 -5.57
N LYS A 412 -18.22 31.23 -5.27
CA LYS A 412 -18.74 32.19 -6.24
C LYS A 412 -17.61 33.14 -6.64
N ILE A 413 -17.31 33.19 -7.94
CA ILE A 413 -16.44 34.20 -8.55
C ILE A 413 -17.05 35.59 -8.29
N PRO A 414 -16.35 36.52 -7.63
CA PRO A 414 -16.78 37.91 -7.58
C PRO A 414 -16.57 38.58 -8.95
N THR A 415 -17.62 39.22 -9.45
CA THR A 415 -17.61 40.00 -10.69
C THR A 415 -16.59 41.15 -10.62
N PRO A 416 -15.79 41.41 -11.66
CA PRO A 416 -14.78 42.45 -11.63
C PRO A 416 -15.42 43.85 -11.59
N PRO A 417 -15.02 44.75 -10.67
CA PRO A 417 -15.35 46.16 -10.81
C PRO A 417 -14.42 46.81 -11.84
N ILE A 418 -15.03 47.08 -12.99
CA ILE A 418 -14.83 48.17 -13.95
C ILE A 418 -13.69 49.15 -13.63
N LYS A 419 -12.76 49.30 -14.59
CA LYS A 419 -11.81 50.42 -14.69
C LYS A 419 -12.55 51.75 -14.97
N SER A 420 -12.17 52.80 -14.25
CA SER A 420 -12.12 54.24 -14.61
C SER A 420 -12.36 55.06 -13.32
N LYS A 421 -11.57 56.07 -12.94
CA LYS A 421 -10.64 56.99 -13.62
C LYS A 421 -9.49 57.34 -12.69
#